data_AF-A0A928JMK3-F1
#
_entry.id   AF-A0A928JMK3-F1
#
_cell.length_a   1.000
_cell.length_b   1.000
_cell.length_c   1.000
_cell.angle_alpha   90.00
_cell.angle_beta   90.00
_cell.angle_gamma   90.00
#
_symmetry.space_group_name_H-M   'P 1'
#
loop_
_entity.id
_entity.type
_entity.pdbx_description
1 polymer ?
#
loop_
_entity_poly.entity_id
_entity_poly.type
_entity_poly.pdbx_seq_one_letter_code
_entity_poly.pdbx_strand_id
1 'polypeptide(L)'
;MKHIKKILLALTAVAMMVVLLSTSAFAAGKKSKQYVYTCFGDSVSAGYGLTGYNADYGYDKFTWPTIEGSFPDIIRDTKRAKINQFAHSAYRTTDLRVLLDRSFTGDSMAGYRLPSVNNDERNIDWQAVEKYRNAVEKAVRASNLVTVEIGVNDSSMPALNATETFSDSLTSALSLNIPRVIKDVTFYGALAEGEINAFRLFSQNFDAIIQGIRNYNKNCKIVVIGNFNPMKDYKVPSGFGLPIGPLVDPIFANQNNYMQNQCPLRDQYTYVDMTDVKTHMNDPESPMYGADFHPTYNGHRQIANRVLGAL
;
A
#
# COMPACT_ATOMS: atom_id res chain seq x y z
N MET A 1 11.84 -30.74 -69.43
CA MET A 1 11.34 -31.08 -68.07
C MET A 1 12.28 -30.71 -66.92
N LYS A 2 13.61 -30.95 -67.00
CA LYS A 2 14.57 -30.61 -65.92
C LYS A 2 14.60 -29.11 -65.55
N HIS A 3 14.56 -28.22 -66.55
CA HIS A 3 14.58 -26.77 -66.31
C HIS A 3 13.30 -26.23 -65.67
N ILE A 4 12.14 -26.76 -66.08
CA ILE A 4 10.83 -26.41 -65.49
C ILE A 4 10.77 -26.80 -64.01
N LYS A 5 11.30 -27.99 -63.64
CA LYS A 5 11.39 -28.41 -62.22
C LYS A 5 12.29 -27.49 -61.39
N LYS A 6 13.41 -27.01 -61.94
CA LYS A 6 14.31 -26.07 -61.25
C LYS A 6 13.67 -24.71 -61.02
N ILE A 7 12.94 -24.20 -62.02
CA ILE A 7 12.21 -22.92 -61.91
C ILE A 7 11.09 -23.05 -60.86
N LEU A 8 10.34 -24.15 -60.87
CA LEU A 8 9.27 -24.39 -59.91
C LEU A 8 9.81 -24.48 -58.47
N LEU A 9 10.94 -25.18 -58.27
CA LEU A 9 11.63 -25.26 -56.98
C LEU A 9 12.12 -23.88 -56.49
N ALA A 10 12.69 -23.08 -57.38
CA ALA A 10 13.13 -21.72 -57.05
C ALA A 10 11.94 -20.83 -56.64
N LEU A 11 10.83 -20.89 -57.37
CA LEU A 11 9.61 -20.15 -57.05
C LEU A 11 8.99 -20.59 -55.71
N THR A 12 9.01 -21.89 -55.42
CA THR A 12 8.49 -22.42 -54.16
C THR A 12 9.39 -22.01 -52.99
N ALA A 13 10.72 -22.02 -53.16
CA ALA A 13 11.66 -21.55 -52.15
C ALA A 13 11.51 -20.04 -51.88
N VAL A 14 11.31 -19.22 -52.92
CA VAL A 14 11.02 -17.79 -52.78
C VAL A 14 9.68 -17.56 -52.08
N ALA A 15 8.63 -18.31 -52.44
CA ALA A 15 7.34 -18.22 -51.76
C ALA A 15 7.43 -18.60 -50.27
N MET A 16 8.17 -19.67 -49.92
CA MET A 16 8.42 -20.05 -48.53
C MET A 16 9.23 -18.98 -47.78
N MET A 17 10.24 -18.38 -48.40
CA MET A 17 10.99 -17.26 -47.80
C MET A 17 10.11 -16.04 -47.57
N VAL A 18 9.23 -15.68 -48.52
CA VAL A 18 8.28 -14.57 -48.35
C VAL A 18 7.32 -14.85 -47.20
N VAL A 19 6.81 -16.08 -47.05
CA VAL A 19 5.94 -16.47 -45.93
C VAL A 19 6.70 -16.43 -44.59
N LEU A 20 7.94 -16.93 -44.54
CA LEU A 20 8.76 -16.93 -43.33
C LEU A 20 9.20 -15.52 -42.90
N LEU A 21 9.47 -14.61 -43.85
CA LEU A 21 9.87 -13.23 -43.56
C LEU A 21 8.66 -12.33 -43.21
N SER A 22 7.48 -12.63 -43.77
CA SER A 22 6.26 -11.86 -43.49
C SER A 22 5.65 -12.18 -42.12
N THR A 23 5.76 -13.40 -41.60
CA THR A 23 5.28 -13.74 -40.24
C THR A 23 6.02 -12.96 -39.14
N SER A 24 7.32 -12.73 -39.29
CA SER A 24 8.12 -11.88 -38.38
C SER A 24 7.72 -10.40 -38.42
N ALA A 25 7.31 -9.88 -39.58
CA ALA A 25 6.89 -8.48 -39.74
C ALA A 25 5.52 -8.20 -39.10
N PHE A 26 4.59 -9.17 -39.14
CA PHE A 26 3.28 -9.03 -38.48
C PHE A 26 3.34 -9.23 -36.95
N ALA A 27 4.32 -9.97 -36.43
CA ALA A 27 4.57 -10.08 -34.99
C ALA A 27 5.16 -8.79 -34.39
N ALA A 28 5.97 -8.06 -35.15
CA ALA A 28 6.59 -6.79 -34.73
C ALA A 28 5.65 -5.57 -34.81
N GLY A 29 4.49 -5.69 -35.45
CA GLY A 29 3.57 -4.58 -35.74
C GLY A 29 2.58 -4.20 -34.63
N LYS A 30 2.37 -5.05 -33.62
CA LYS A 30 1.60 -4.65 -32.42
C LYS A 30 2.58 -4.09 -31.41
N LYS A 31 2.66 -2.75 -31.29
CA LYS A 31 3.21 -2.12 -30.08
C LYS A 31 2.50 -2.78 -28.88
N SER A 32 3.19 -3.63 -28.13
CA SER A 32 2.65 -4.18 -26.89
C SER A 32 2.21 -3.00 -26.05
N LYS A 33 0.93 -2.94 -25.67
CA LYS A 33 0.45 -1.88 -24.76
C LYS A 33 1.39 -1.87 -23.54
N GLN A 34 1.91 -0.69 -23.22
CA GLN A 34 2.78 -0.49 -22.06
C GLN A 34 2.10 -1.05 -20.82
N TYR A 35 2.82 -1.82 -20.00
CA TYR A 35 2.29 -2.34 -18.74
C TYR A 35 1.98 -1.16 -17.82
N VAL A 36 0.79 -1.12 -17.22
CA VAL A 36 0.37 -0.04 -16.31
C VAL A 36 0.25 -0.59 -14.91
N TYR A 37 0.94 0.06 -13.98
CA TYR A 37 0.94 -0.27 -12.56
C TYR A 37 0.36 0.91 -11.78
N THR A 38 -0.66 0.68 -10.97
CA THR A 38 -1.19 1.68 -10.04
C THR A 38 -0.89 1.26 -8.61
N CYS A 39 -0.30 2.16 -7.83
CA CYS A 39 0.08 1.92 -6.45
C CYS A 39 -0.79 2.76 -5.53
N PHE A 40 -1.55 2.10 -4.65
CA PHE A 40 -2.23 2.71 -3.52
C PHE A 40 -1.54 2.31 -2.23
N GLY A 41 -1.42 3.26 -1.32
CA GLY A 41 -1.08 2.96 0.05
C GLY A 41 -0.72 4.16 0.90
N ASP A 42 -0.04 3.91 2.00
CA ASP A 42 0.34 4.96 2.95
C ASP A 42 1.80 5.40 2.83
N SER A 43 2.43 5.76 3.94
CA SER A 43 3.84 6.16 4.00
C SER A 43 4.79 5.06 3.56
N VAL A 44 4.44 3.78 3.79
CA VAL A 44 5.22 2.64 3.31
C VAL A 44 5.23 2.65 1.78
N SER A 45 4.08 2.74 1.12
CA SER A 45 4.00 2.83 -0.34
C SER A 45 4.55 4.13 -0.92
N ALA A 46 4.52 5.22 -0.15
CA ALA A 46 5.13 6.49 -0.53
C ALA A 46 6.66 6.49 -0.43
N GLY A 47 7.27 5.50 0.24
CA GLY A 47 8.72 5.40 0.43
C GLY A 47 9.26 6.28 1.54
N TYR A 48 8.48 6.50 2.60
CA TYR A 48 8.92 7.22 3.79
C TYR A 48 10.22 6.61 4.35
N GLY A 49 11.17 7.46 4.73
CA GLY A 49 12.47 7.05 5.28
C GLY A 49 13.55 6.81 4.24
N LEU A 50 13.21 6.80 2.94
CA LEU A 50 14.19 6.69 1.86
C LEU A 50 14.74 8.05 1.43
N THR A 51 15.95 8.05 0.85
CA THR A 51 16.54 9.27 0.30
C THR A 51 15.69 9.81 -0.85
N GLY A 52 15.45 11.13 -0.84
CA GLY A 52 14.59 11.81 -1.81
C GLY A 52 13.12 11.87 -1.40
N TYR A 53 12.71 11.15 -0.35
CA TYR A 53 11.45 11.41 0.32
C TYR A 53 11.49 12.80 0.96
N ASN A 54 10.45 13.60 0.74
CA ASN A 54 10.36 14.94 1.31
C ASN A 54 9.02 15.08 2.05
N ALA A 55 9.11 15.16 3.38
CA ALA A 55 7.97 15.31 4.27
C ALA A 55 7.26 16.68 4.10
N ASP A 56 7.93 17.66 3.48
CA ASP A 56 7.37 18.97 3.14
C ASP A 56 6.58 18.95 1.82
N TYR A 57 6.49 17.80 1.14
CA TYR A 57 5.38 17.58 0.20
C TYR A 57 4.10 17.58 1.05
N GLY A 58 3.52 18.78 1.22
CA GLY A 58 2.39 19.02 2.10
C GLY A 58 1.26 18.03 1.86
N TYR A 59 0.49 17.77 2.92
CA TYR A 59 -0.69 16.89 2.88
C TYR A 59 -1.79 17.39 1.91
N ASP A 60 -1.64 18.60 1.36
CA ASP A 60 -2.44 19.19 0.30
C ASP A 60 -2.06 18.69 -1.11
N LYS A 61 -0.91 18.03 -1.27
CA LYS A 61 -0.43 17.51 -2.56
C LYS A 61 -0.90 16.08 -2.82
N PHE A 62 -1.84 15.99 -3.74
CA PHE A 62 -2.45 14.77 -4.27
C PHE A 62 -1.49 13.73 -4.83
N THR A 63 -0.38 14.17 -5.43
CA THR A 63 0.52 13.28 -6.17
C THR A 63 1.87 13.30 -5.50
N TRP A 64 2.27 12.13 -5.01
CA TRP A 64 3.60 11.91 -4.48
C TRP A 64 4.50 11.34 -5.57
N PRO A 65 5.77 11.78 -5.65
CA PRO A 65 6.71 11.14 -6.55
C PRO A 65 6.92 9.68 -6.11
N THR A 66 7.19 8.81 -7.08
CA THR A 66 7.74 7.49 -6.76
C THR A 66 9.18 7.67 -6.32
N ILE A 67 9.52 7.24 -5.11
CA ILE A 67 10.86 7.38 -4.54
C ILE A 67 11.76 6.25 -5.03
N GLU A 68 12.97 6.58 -5.47
CA GLU A 68 13.94 5.60 -5.95
C GLU A 68 14.24 4.54 -4.88
N GLY A 69 14.20 3.27 -5.27
CA GLY A 69 14.43 2.14 -4.37
C GLY A 69 13.27 1.79 -3.43
N SER A 70 12.16 2.53 -3.48
CA SER A 70 10.90 2.11 -2.86
C SER A 70 10.33 0.87 -3.56
N PHE A 71 9.47 0.12 -2.89
CA PHE A 71 8.92 -1.10 -3.49
C PHE A 71 8.11 -0.83 -4.79
N PRO A 72 7.33 0.27 -4.92
CA PRO A 72 6.65 0.56 -6.17
C PRO A 72 7.63 0.91 -7.31
N ASP A 73 8.75 1.56 -6.99
CA ASP A 73 9.83 1.87 -7.93
C ASP A 73 10.45 0.60 -8.51
N ILE A 74 10.81 -0.34 -7.64
CA ILE A 74 11.39 -1.63 -8.02
C ILE A 74 10.42 -2.43 -8.90
N ILE A 75 9.13 -2.48 -8.54
CA ILE A 75 8.11 -3.18 -9.33
C ILE A 75 7.94 -2.50 -10.69
N ARG A 76 7.86 -1.16 -10.73
CA ARG A 76 7.75 -0.38 -11.97
C ARG A 76 8.89 -0.75 -12.92
N ASP A 77 10.12 -0.73 -12.45
CA ASP A 77 11.30 -0.98 -13.29
C ASP A 77 11.37 -2.44 -13.75
N THR A 78 11.10 -3.38 -12.85
CA THR A 78 11.09 -4.82 -13.16
C THR A 78 10.06 -5.15 -14.24
N LYS A 79 8.86 -4.54 -14.17
CA LYS A 79 7.78 -4.78 -15.15
C LYS A 79 7.84 -3.81 -16.35
N ARG A 80 8.82 -2.90 -16.40
CA ARG A 80 8.93 -1.81 -17.39
C ARG A 80 7.60 -1.05 -17.53
N ALA A 81 6.98 -0.78 -16.39
CA ALA A 81 5.63 -0.26 -16.30
C ALA A 81 5.59 1.27 -16.34
N LYS A 82 4.48 1.82 -16.82
CA LYS A 82 4.05 3.16 -16.42
C LYS A 82 3.43 3.05 -15.03
N ILE A 83 3.98 3.77 -14.06
CA ILE A 83 3.40 3.85 -12.72
C ILE A 83 2.40 5.02 -12.61
N ASN A 84 1.28 4.79 -11.92
CA ASN A 84 0.44 5.83 -11.33
C ASN A 84 0.56 5.71 -9.81
N GLN A 85 1.23 6.66 -9.18
CA GLN A 85 1.44 6.68 -7.74
C GLN A 85 0.32 7.48 -7.07
N PHE A 86 -0.45 6.81 -6.22
CA PHE A 86 -1.49 7.42 -5.38
C PHE A 86 -1.30 7.06 -3.90
N ALA A 87 -0.13 6.51 -3.55
CA ALA A 87 0.27 6.40 -2.17
C ALA A 87 0.53 7.77 -1.57
N HIS A 88 0.14 7.95 -0.32
CA HIS A 88 0.29 9.20 0.40
C HIS A 88 0.54 8.90 1.87
N SER A 89 1.49 9.61 2.48
CA SER A 89 1.83 9.35 3.87
C SER A 89 0.65 9.58 4.82
N ALA A 90 0.53 8.69 5.80
CA ALA A 90 -0.53 8.67 6.80
C ALA A 90 -1.97 8.49 6.27
N TYR A 91 -2.14 8.00 5.04
CA TYR A 91 -3.45 7.56 4.55
C TYR A 91 -3.99 6.42 5.41
N ARG A 92 -5.29 6.50 5.68
CA ARG A 92 -6.10 5.44 6.26
C ARG A 92 -6.96 4.81 5.17
N THR A 93 -7.59 3.68 5.46
CA THR A 93 -8.58 3.10 4.55
C THR A 93 -9.74 4.06 4.28
N THR A 94 -10.14 4.87 5.27
CA THR A 94 -11.15 5.93 5.08
C THR A 94 -10.76 6.88 3.94
N ASP A 95 -9.52 7.35 3.92
CA ASP A 95 -9.08 8.37 2.97
C ASP A 95 -9.00 7.78 1.55
N LEU A 96 -8.45 6.56 1.43
CA LEU A 96 -8.39 5.84 0.15
C LEU A 96 -9.79 5.47 -0.37
N ARG A 97 -10.72 5.08 0.51
CA ARG A 97 -12.11 4.78 0.13
C ARG A 97 -12.77 6.00 -0.50
N VAL A 98 -12.55 7.21 0.03
CA VAL A 98 -13.12 8.43 -0.56
C VAL A 98 -12.74 8.55 -2.03
N LEU A 99 -11.54 8.10 -2.44
CA LEU A 99 -11.09 8.18 -3.83
C LEU A 99 -11.71 7.12 -4.76
N LEU A 100 -12.18 6.01 -4.20
CA LEU A 100 -12.66 4.84 -4.95
C LEU A 100 -14.18 4.63 -4.88
N ASP A 101 -14.84 5.25 -3.89
CA ASP A 101 -16.28 5.19 -3.66
C ASP A 101 -16.83 6.63 -3.58
N ARG A 102 -17.49 7.08 -4.66
CA ARG A 102 -18.07 8.43 -4.74
C ARG A 102 -19.24 8.66 -3.80
N SER A 103 -19.88 7.59 -3.30
CA SER A 103 -20.94 7.70 -2.31
C SER A 103 -20.42 7.96 -0.89
N PHE A 104 -19.11 7.75 -0.68
CA PHE A 104 -18.46 7.92 0.60
C PHE A 104 -17.74 9.26 0.71
N THR A 105 -17.94 9.94 1.84
CA THR A 105 -17.41 11.30 2.07
C THR A 105 -16.30 11.35 3.14
N GLY A 106 -15.89 10.20 3.69
CA GLY A 106 -14.89 10.14 4.75
C GLY A 106 -15.48 10.36 6.14
N ASP A 107 -14.59 10.56 7.11
CA ASP A 107 -14.89 10.90 8.49
C ASP A 107 -14.38 12.31 8.84
N SER A 108 -14.49 12.72 10.11
CA SER A 108 -14.02 14.03 10.57
C SER A 108 -12.50 14.26 10.43
N MET A 109 -11.74 13.20 10.16
CA MET A 109 -10.29 13.26 9.97
C MET A 109 -9.90 13.30 8.47
N ALA A 110 -10.86 13.14 7.56
CA ALA A 110 -10.56 13.04 6.13
C ALA A 110 -9.92 14.32 5.56
N GLY A 111 -10.29 15.50 6.07
CA GLY A 111 -9.70 16.76 5.61
C GLY A 111 -8.24 17.01 6.01
N TYR A 112 -7.65 16.18 6.89
CA TYR A 112 -6.20 16.17 7.18
C TYR A 112 -5.39 15.46 6.10
N ARG A 113 -6.04 14.69 5.22
CA ARG A 113 -5.40 13.79 4.24
C ARG A 113 -5.92 13.98 2.82
N LEU A 114 -7.09 14.60 2.69
CA LEU A 114 -7.67 15.02 1.43
C LEU A 114 -7.45 16.52 1.25
N PRO A 115 -7.46 17.02 0.01
CA PRO A 115 -7.40 18.46 -0.21
C PRO A 115 -8.46 19.23 0.58
N SER A 116 -8.03 20.34 1.13
CA SER A 116 -8.84 21.26 1.90
C SER A 116 -8.80 22.65 1.31
N VAL A 117 -9.88 23.40 1.49
CA VAL A 117 -9.98 24.80 1.09
C VAL A 117 -9.05 25.61 1.97
N ASN A 118 -8.10 26.34 1.38
CA ASN A 118 -7.14 27.20 2.10
C ASN A 118 -6.34 26.47 3.20
N ASN A 119 -6.06 25.17 3.03
CA ASN A 119 -5.43 24.32 4.05
C ASN A 119 -6.22 24.25 5.38
N ASP A 120 -7.54 24.47 5.36
CA ASP A 120 -8.42 24.26 6.49
C ASP A 120 -8.98 22.84 6.47
N GLU A 121 -8.38 21.95 7.26
CA GLU A 121 -8.71 20.52 7.35
C GLU A 121 -10.16 20.23 7.77
N ARG A 122 -10.92 21.26 8.20
CA ARG A 122 -12.36 21.16 8.47
C ARG A 122 -13.22 21.30 7.21
N ASN A 123 -12.64 21.81 6.13
CA ASN A 123 -13.33 22.19 4.90
C ASN A 123 -12.68 21.51 3.69
N ILE A 124 -13.16 20.30 3.36
CA ILE A 124 -12.67 19.53 2.20
C ILE A 124 -12.99 20.28 0.89
N ASP A 125 -12.00 20.40 0.01
CA ASP A 125 -12.20 20.88 -1.37
C ASP A 125 -12.70 19.75 -2.26
N TRP A 126 -14.02 19.57 -2.30
CA TRP A 126 -14.66 18.52 -3.09
C TRP A 126 -14.45 18.67 -4.60
N GLN A 127 -14.20 19.87 -5.12
CA GLN A 127 -13.89 20.03 -6.55
C GLN A 127 -12.52 19.43 -6.86
N ALA A 128 -11.54 19.64 -5.97
CA ALA A 128 -10.22 19.06 -6.11
C ALA A 128 -10.23 17.55 -5.83
N VAL A 129 -10.99 17.07 -4.84
CA VAL A 129 -11.22 15.63 -4.63
C VAL A 129 -11.81 14.98 -5.88
N GLU A 130 -12.79 15.60 -6.55
CA GLU A 130 -13.41 14.99 -7.73
C GLU A 130 -12.44 14.91 -8.93
N LYS A 131 -11.57 15.92 -9.11
CA LYS A 131 -10.49 15.84 -10.09
C LYS A 131 -9.55 14.66 -9.78
N TYR A 132 -9.27 14.45 -8.50
CA TYR A 132 -8.40 13.36 -8.07
C TYR A 132 -9.05 11.98 -8.25
N ARG A 133 -10.33 11.85 -7.90
CA ARG A 133 -11.16 10.66 -8.20
C ARG A 133 -11.17 10.31 -9.69
N ASN A 134 -11.27 11.31 -10.56
CA ASN A 134 -11.21 11.10 -12.01
C ASN A 134 -9.84 10.59 -12.47
N ALA A 135 -8.75 11.07 -11.87
CA ALA A 135 -7.40 10.57 -12.16
C ALA A 135 -7.21 9.12 -11.67
N VAL A 136 -7.67 8.81 -10.45
CA VAL A 136 -7.68 7.47 -9.86
C VAL A 136 -8.46 6.49 -10.73
N GLU A 137 -9.70 6.83 -11.10
CA GLU A 137 -10.54 6.00 -11.97
C GLU A 137 -9.84 5.72 -13.31
N LYS A 138 -9.31 6.75 -13.97
CA LYS A 138 -8.60 6.61 -15.25
C LYS A 138 -7.38 5.67 -15.12
N ALA A 139 -6.62 5.80 -14.05
CA ALA A 139 -5.46 4.97 -13.79
C ALA A 139 -5.84 3.51 -13.53
N VAL A 140 -6.83 3.26 -12.66
CA VAL A 140 -7.30 1.90 -12.36
C VAL A 140 -7.86 1.23 -13.61
N ARG A 141 -8.68 1.92 -14.41
CA ARG A 141 -9.22 1.41 -15.69
C ARG A 141 -8.13 0.96 -16.66
N ALA A 142 -6.97 1.64 -16.65
CA ALA A 142 -5.84 1.31 -17.52
C ALA A 142 -4.89 0.24 -16.94
N SER A 143 -5.03 -0.10 -15.66
CA SER A 143 -4.04 -0.90 -14.93
C SER A 143 -4.00 -2.37 -15.33
N ASN A 144 -2.79 -2.91 -15.42
CA ASN A 144 -2.53 -4.35 -15.41
C ASN A 144 -2.35 -4.86 -13.98
N LEU A 145 -1.70 -4.05 -13.12
CA LEU A 145 -1.47 -4.33 -11.71
C LEU A 145 -1.96 -3.17 -10.85
N VAL A 146 -2.62 -3.50 -9.75
CA VAL A 146 -2.89 -2.59 -8.63
C VAL A 146 -2.29 -3.19 -7.37
N THR A 147 -1.46 -2.45 -6.65
CA THR A 147 -1.06 -2.82 -5.28
C THR A 147 -1.83 -1.99 -4.27
N VAL A 148 -2.20 -2.60 -3.15
CA VAL A 148 -2.89 -1.96 -2.02
C VAL A 148 -2.16 -2.35 -0.75
N GLU A 149 -1.58 -1.35 -0.08
CA GLU A 149 -0.89 -1.47 1.20
C GLU A 149 -1.48 -0.38 2.10
N ILE A 150 -2.30 -0.74 3.09
CA ILE A 150 -3.06 0.23 3.86
C ILE A 150 -3.61 -0.42 5.13
N GLY A 151 -3.83 0.35 6.19
CA GLY A 151 -4.63 -0.08 7.35
C GLY A 151 -3.99 0.20 8.70
N VAL A 152 -2.67 0.26 8.79
CA VAL A 152 -1.99 0.49 10.08
C VAL A 152 -2.38 1.84 10.68
N ASN A 153 -2.57 2.86 9.84
CA ASN A 153 -3.00 4.19 10.27
C ASN A 153 -4.44 4.24 10.80
N ASP A 154 -5.30 3.28 10.44
CA ASP A 154 -6.66 3.18 10.97
C ASP A 154 -6.65 2.85 12.47
N SER A 155 -5.64 2.11 12.94
CA SER A 155 -5.43 1.78 14.36
C SER A 155 -4.50 2.77 15.05
N SER A 156 -3.39 3.18 14.42
CA SER A 156 -2.36 4.00 15.07
C SER A 156 -2.76 5.46 15.25
N MET A 157 -3.47 6.08 14.29
CA MET A 157 -3.81 7.51 14.37
C MET A 157 -4.88 7.82 15.42
N PRO A 158 -5.98 7.04 15.54
CA PRO A 158 -6.91 7.22 16.66
C PRO A 158 -6.25 6.95 18.01
N ALA A 159 -5.33 5.99 18.08
CA ALA A 159 -4.55 5.74 19.29
C ALA A 159 -3.65 6.95 19.64
N LEU A 160 -3.01 7.59 18.66
CA LEU A 160 -2.22 8.81 18.87
C LEU A 160 -3.10 9.98 19.39
N ASN A 161 -4.25 10.22 18.77
CA ASN A 161 -5.19 11.24 19.24
C ASN A 161 -5.75 10.92 20.64
N ALA A 162 -5.97 9.64 20.94
CA ALA A 162 -6.34 9.19 22.28
C ALA A 162 -5.17 9.37 23.26
N THR A 163 -3.91 9.15 22.86
CA THR A 163 -2.76 9.40 23.72
C THR A 163 -2.51 10.88 24.01
N GLU A 164 -2.95 11.83 23.18
CA GLU A 164 -2.99 13.24 23.58
C GLU A 164 -4.01 13.48 24.70
N THR A 165 -5.09 12.71 24.71
CA THR A 165 -6.12 12.71 25.78
C THR A 165 -5.67 11.91 27.02
N PHE A 166 -4.72 10.98 26.86
CA PHE A 166 -4.24 10.04 27.88
C PHE A 166 -2.71 10.08 28.09
N SER A 167 -2.03 11.18 27.80
CA SER A 167 -0.55 11.26 27.73
C SER A 167 0.11 10.93 29.07
N ASP A 168 -0.56 11.33 30.15
CA ASP A 168 -0.20 10.98 31.53
C ASP A 168 -0.41 9.50 31.87
N SER A 169 -1.19 8.76 31.10
CA SER A 169 -1.51 7.35 31.34
C SER A 169 -0.55 6.41 30.61
N LEU A 170 -0.16 6.69 29.36
CA LEU A 170 0.80 5.84 28.62
C LEU A 170 2.22 5.95 29.19
N THR A 171 2.69 7.18 29.44
CA THR A 171 3.99 7.45 30.07
C THR A 171 4.06 6.82 31.47
N SER A 172 2.93 6.80 32.18
CA SER A 172 2.84 6.21 33.51
C SER A 172 2.63 4.69 33.51
N ALA A 173 1.94 4.11 32.52
CA ALA A 173 1.79 2.67 32.35
C ALA A 173 3.15 2.02 32.08
N LEU A 174 4.01 2.71 31.31
CA LEU A 174 5.41 2.34 31.11
C LEU A 174 6.30 2.55 32.35
N SER A 175 5.80 3.23 33.40
CA SER A 175 6.53 3.50 34.65
C SER A 175 6.21 2.55 35.82
N LEU A 176 5.32 1.57 35.63
CA LEU A 176 5.02 0.47 36.58
C LEU A 176 4.87 0.90 38.07
N ASN A 177 3.98 1.84 38.38
CA ASN A 177 3.69 2.24 39.77
C ASN A 177 2.38 1.60 40.28
N ILE A 178 2.46 0.76 41.33
CA ILE A 178 1.45 -0.24 41.76
C ILE A 178 0.05 0.29 42.16
N PRO A 179 -0.18 1.52 42.63
CA PRO A 179 -1.54 1.99 42.95
C PRO A 179 -2.48 2.24 41.74
N ARG A 180 -2.04 2.02 40.49
CA ARG A 180 -2.75 2.39 39.25
C ARG A 180 -3.52 1.28 38.53
N VAL A 181 -3.59 0.06 39.06
CA VAL A 181 -4.28 -1.09 38.42
C VAL A 181 -5.78 -0.84 38.11
N ILE A 182 -6.44 0.08 38.83
CA ILE A 182 -7.83 0.50 38.53
C ILE A 182 -7.90 1.43 37.31
N LYS A 183 -6.88 2.27 37.06
CA LYS A 183 -6.74 3.04 35.81
C LYS A 183 -6.35 2.14 34.64
N ASP A 184 -5.66 1.04 34.90
CA ASP A 184 -5.26 0.07 33.88
C ASP A 184 -6.45 -0.63 33.24
N VAL A 185 -7.46 -1.09 34.00
CA VAL A 185 -8.63 -1.76 33.40
C VAL A 185 -9.43 -0.82 32.49
N THR A 186 -9.64 0.44 32.89
CA THR A 186 -10.33 1.44 32.04
C THR A 186 -9.48 1.83 30.84
N PHE A 187 -8.16 1.96 30.99
CA PHE A 187 -7.23 2.24 29.90
C PHE A 187 -7.16 1.09 28.89
N TYR A 188 -6.97 -0.15 29.34
CA TYR A 188 -6.99 -1.34 28.47
C TYR A 188 -8.37 -1.56 27.85
N GLY A 189 -9.46 -1.24 28.57
CA GLY A 189 -10.81 -1.23 28.03
C GLY A 189 -10.98 -0.22 26.89
N ALA A 190 -10.52 1.02 27.07
CA ALA A 190 -10.56 2.06 26.04
C ALA A 190 -9.66 1.74 24.84
N LEU A 191 -8.47 1.17 25.07
CA LEU A 191 -7.58 0.71 24.00
C LEU A 191 -8.20 -0.43 23.20
N ALA A 192 -8.82 -1.41 23.89
CA ALA A 192 -9.51 -2.51 23.24
C ALA A 192 -10.74 -2.03 22.47
N GLU A 193 -11.55 -1.14 23.04
CA GLU A 193 -12.68 -0.51 22.35
C GLU A 193 -12.23 0.31 21.13
N GLY A 194 -11.14 1.07 21.27
CA GLY A 194 -10.52 1.82 20.18
C GLY A 194 -10.09 0.90 19.04
N GLU A 195 -9.40 -0.19 19.35
CA GLU A 195 -8.95 -1.16 18.34
C GLU A 195 -10.12 -1.92 17.69
N ILE A 196 -11.16 -2.29 18.45
CA ILE A 196 -12.38 -2.89 17.88
C ILE A 196 -13.04 -1.93 16.88
N ASN A 197 -13.12 -0.64 17.21
CA ASN A 197 -13.67 0.37 16.33
C ASN A 197 -12.79 0.61 15.11
N ALA A 198 -11.47 0.69 15.29
CA ALA A 198 -10.50 0.81 14.21
C ALA A 198 -10.59 -0.38 13.25
N PHE A 199 -10.62 -1.60 13.76
CA PHE A 199 -10.76 -2.82 12.96
C PHE A 199 -12.09 -2.87 12.21
N ARG A 200 -13.20 -2.45 12.83
CA ARG A 200 -14.50 -2.36 12.15
C ARG A 200 -14.48 -1.36 11.01
N LEU A 201 -13.87 -0.19 11.20
CA LEU A 201 -13.73 0.81 10.15
C LEU A 201 -12.81 0.31 9.03
N PHE A 202 -11.66 -0.24 9.39
CA PHE A 202 -10.72 -0.86 8.47
C PHE A 202 -11.40 -1.91 7.58
N SER A 203 -12.08 -2.89 8.17
CA SER A 203 -12.74 -3.98 7.43
C SER A 203 -13.79 -3.46 6.45
N GLN A 204 -14.69 -2.59 6.92
CA GLN A 204 -15.74 -1.98 6.08
C GLN A 204 -15.17 -1.18 4.91
N ASN A 205 -14.12 -0.39 5.17
CA ASN A 205 -13.52 0.45 4.14
C ASN A 205 -12.65 -0.37 3.18
N PHE A 206 -11.94 -1.37 3.68
CA PHE A 206 -11.13 -2.27 2.86
C PHE A 206 -12.00 -3.02 1.84
N ASP A 207 -13.14 -3.55 2.26
CA ASP A 207 -14.13 -4.14 1.33
C ASP A 207 -14.53 -3.15 0.24
N ALA A 208 -14.87 -1.91 0.61
CA ALA A 208 -15.26 -0.88 -0.34
C ALA A 208 -14.12 -0.46 -1.28
N ILE A 209 -12.87 -0.44 -0.81
CA ILE A 209 -11.68 -0.16 -1.64
C ILE A 209 -11.51 -1.23 -2.72
N ILE A 210 -11.52 -2.51 -2.33
CA ILE A 210 -11.39 -3.62 -3.27
C ILE A 210 -12.55 -3.61 -4.28
N GLN A 211 -13.78 -3.40 -3.80
CA GLN A 211 -14.95 -3.27 -4.67
C GLN A 211 -14.83 -2.08 -5.63
N GLY A 212 -14.36 -0.93 -5.17
CA GLY A 212 -14.15 0.27 -5.98
C GLY A 212 -13.14 0.05 -7.11
N ILE A 213 -12.01 -0.61 -6.80
CA ILE A 213 -11.02 -0.99 -7.81
C ILE A 213 -11.66 -1.90 -8.87
N ARG A 214 -12.44 -2.90 -8.44
CA ARG A 214 -13.10 -3.88 -9.32
C ARG A 214 -14.22 -3.28 -10.16
N ASN A 215 -14.93 -2.28 -9.64
CA ASN A 215 -15.93 -1.51 -10.38
C ASN A 215 -15.28 -0.76 -11.56
N TYR A 216 -14.08 -0.21 -11.38
CA TYR A 216 -13.35 0.44 -12.46
C TYR A 216 -12.65 -0.55 -13.40
N ASN A 217 -12.08 -1.62 -12.86
CA ASN A 217 -11.34 -2.61 -13.64
C ASN A 217 -11.55 -4.04 -13.11
N LYS A 218 -12.34 -4.81 -13.87
CA LYS A 218 -12.66 -6.20 -13.56
C LYS A 218 -11.49 -7.17 -13.76
N ASN A 219 -10.43 -6.76 -14.48
CA ASN A 219 -9.42 -7.67 -15.02
C ASN A 219 -8.00 -7.41 -14.49
N CYS A 220 -7.72 -6.27 -13.85
CA CYS A 220 -6.38 -6.04 -13.30
C CYS A 220 -6.06 -7.06 -12.21
N LYS A 221 -4.79 -7.45 -12.10
CA LYS A 221 -4.31 -8.15 -10.91
C LYS A 221 -4.31 -7.16 -9.74
N ILE A 222 -4.96 -7.52 -8.64
CA ILE A 222 -4.87 -6.77 -7.38
C ILE A 222 -3.97 -7.58 -6.45
N VAL A 223 -2.94 -6.93 -5.92
CA VAL A 223 -2.09 -7.49 -4.87
C VAL A 223 -2.28 -6.68 -3.60
N VAL A 224 -2.73 -7.35 -2.55
CA VAL A 224 -2.87 -6.77 -1.22
C VAL A 224 -1.63 -7.12 -0.42
N ILE A 225 -0.97 -6.10 0.09
CA ILE A 225 0.27 -6.21 0.85
C ILE A 225 -0.10 -6.28 2.32
N GLY A 226 0.29 -7.37 2.99
CA GLY A 226 0.07 -7.52 4.42
C GLY A 226 0.82 -6.48 5.24
N ASN A 227 0.27 -6.19 6.42
CA ASN A 227 0.90 -5.32 7.39
C ASN A 227 1.99 -6.10 8.14
N PHE A 228 3.05 -5.43 8.57
CA PHE A 228 4.14 -6.03 9.34
C PHE A 228 4.26 -5.34 10.70
N ASN A 229 4.63 -6.09 11.74
CA ASN A 229 4.94 -5.49 13.03
C ASN A 229 6.40 -5.03 13.08
N PRO A 230 6.70 -3.72 13.01
CA PRO A 230 8.06 -3.21 13.08
C PRO A 230 8.70 -3.38 14.47
N MET A 231 7.88 -3.58 15.51
CA MET A 231 8.28 -3.69 16.91
C MET A 231 8.33 -5.14 17.43
N LYS A 232 8.19 -6.15 16.56
CA LYS A 232 8.11 -7.58 16.92
C LYS A 232 9.17 -7.99 17.96
N ASP A 233 10.41 -7.54 17.76
CA ASP A 233 11.55 -7.88 18.62
C ASP A 233 11.91 -6.77 19.63
N TYR A 234 11.16 -5.67 19.66
CA TYR A 234 11.48 -4.51 20.49
C TYR A 234 11.12 -4.71 21.97
N LYS A 235 12.02 -4.25 22.84
CA LYS A 235 11.87 -4.27 24.30
C LYS A 235 12.09 -2.87 24.85
N VAL A 236 11.27 -2.46 25.83
CA VAL A 236 11.46 -1.17 26.51
C VAL A 236 12.82 -1.17 27.23
N PRO A 237 13.67 -0.13 27.05
CA PRO A 237 14.99 -0.08 27.67
C PRO A 237 15.03 0.01 29.21
N SER A 238 13.96 0.44 29.88
CA SER A 238 13.94 0.67 31.34
C SER A 238 13.31 -0.49 32.15
N GLY A 239 14.05 -0.95 33.17
CA GLY A 239 13.55 -1.76 34.29
C GLY A 239 13.48 -3.27 34.05
N PHE A 240 12.51 -3.74 33.26
CA PHE A 240 12.13 -5.16 33.18
C PHE A 240 12.25 -5.79 31.78
N GLY A 241 12.60 -5.03 30.74
CA GLY A 241 12.72 -5.57 29.37
C GLY A 241 11.40 -6.09 28.80
N LEU A 242 10.29 -5.42 29.11
CA LEU A 242 8.96 -5.80 28.62
C LEU A 242 8.95 -5.84 27.08
N PRO A 243 8.57 -6.98 26.46
CA PRO A 243 8.47 -7.09 25.02
C PRO A 243 7.23 -6.33 24.54
N ILE A 244 7.42 -5.27 23.74
CA ILE A 244 6.31 -4.47 23.20
C ILE A 244 5.70 -5.15 21.98
N GLY A 245 6.49 -5.87 21.19
CA GLY A 245 6.02 -6.58 20.00
C GLY A 245 4.73 -7.38 20.22
N PRO A 246 4.69 -8.32 21.20
CA PRO A 246 3.50 -9.11 21.49
C PRO A 246 2.28 -8.30 21.95
N LEU A 247 2.47 -7.10 22.52
CA LEU A 247 1.36 -6.25 22.96
C LEU A 247 0.64 -5.58 21.78
N VAL A 248 1.37 -5.28 20.70
CA VAL A 248 0.84 -4.59 19.52
C VAL A 248 0.60 -5.54 18.33
N ASP A 249 1.14 -6.76 18.38
CA ASP A 249 0.91 -7.84 17.40
C ASP A 249 -0.56 -8.04 17.01
N PRO A 250 -1.54 -8.02 17.95
CA PRO A 250 -2.95 -8.22 17.60
C PRO A 250 -3.48 -7.21 16.57
N ILE A 251 -2.97 -5.98 16.55
CA ILE A 251 -3.38 -4.94 15.58
C ILE A 251 -3.07 -5.43 14.16
N PHE A 252 -1.83 -5.83 13.92
CA PHE A 252 -1.37 -6.30 12.62
C PHE A 252 -1.98 -7.65 12.26
N ALA A 253 -2.05 -8.58 13.22
CA ALA A 253 -2.56 -9.92 13.00
C ALA A 253 -4.05 -9.92 12.64
N ASN A 254 -4.87 -9.08 13.28
CA ASN A 254 -6.29 -8.97 12.98
C ASN A 254 -6.53 -8.44 11.56
N GLN A 255 -5.86 -7.35 11.19
CA GLN A 255 -5.96 -6.77 9.85
C GLN A 255 -5.48 -7.75 8.77
N ASN A 256 -4.33 -8.41 8.99
CA ASN A 256 -3.80 -9.42 8.07
C ASN A 256 -4.72 -10.62 7.91
N ASN A 257 -5.22 -11.17 9.02
CA ASN A 257 -6.16 -12.29 8.97
C ASN A 257 -7.46 -11.90 8.25
N TYR A 258 -7.92 -10.66 8.42
CA TYR A 258 -9.07 -10.16 7.68
C TYR A 258 -8.80 -10.12 6.17
N MET A 259 -7.71 -9.47 5.75
CA MET A 259 -7.29 -9.39 4.35
C MET A 259 -7.01 -10.78 3.75
N GLN A 260 -6.46 -11.71 4.50
CA GLN A 260 -6.12 -13.02 3.95
C GLN A 260 -7.33 -13.95 3.88
N ASN A 261 -8.17 -13.96 4.94
CA ASN A 261 -9.10 -15.06 5.17
C ASN A 261 -10.57 -14.64 5.28
N GLN A 262 -10.87 -13.42 5.76
CA GLN A 262 -12.24 -13.07 6.17
C GLN A 262 -12.94 -12.09 5.21
N CYS A 263 -12.19 -11.28 4.47
CA CYS A 263 -12.75 -10.36 3.50
C CYS A 263 -13.63 -11.13 2.48
N PRO A 264 -14.90 -10.72 2.27
CA PRO A 264 -15.81 -11.36 1.32
C PRO A 264 -15.31 -11.29 -0.12
N LEU A 265 -14.40 -10.34 -0.42
CA LEU A 265 -13.80 -10.13 -1.73
C LEU A 265 -12.39 -10.76 -1.86
N ARG A 266 -11.96 -11.60 -0.92
CA ARG A 266 -10.59 -12.18 -0.92
C ARG A 266 -10.21 -12.91 -2.21
N ASP A 267 -11.17 -13.54 -2.88
CA ASP A 267 -10.95 -14.23 -4.16
C ASP A 267 -10.72 -13.26 -5.34
N GLN A 268 -10.89 -11.96 -5.11
CA GLN A 268 -10.68 -10.91 -6.10
C GLN A 268 -9.28 -10.29 -6.05
N TYR A 269 -8.42 -10.71 -5.12
CA TYR A 269 -7.03 -10.24 -5.04
C TYR A 269 -6.09 -11.36 -4.60
N THR A 270 -4.79 -11.07 -4.60
CA THR A 270 -3.78 -11.94 -4.03
C THR A 270 -3.18 -11.24 -2.81
N TYR A 271 -3.41 -11.82 -1.64
CA TYR A 271 -2.74 -11.39 -0.41
C TYR A 271 -1.28 -11.85 -0.42
N VAL A 272 -0.37 -10.98 0.00
CA VAL A 272 1.06 -11.28 0.13
C VAL A 272 1.52 -10.96 1.53
N ASP A 273 2.02 -11.99 2.22
CA ASP A 273 2.49 -11.87 3.59
C ASP A 273 3.78 -11.05 3.72
N MET A 274 3.80 -10.13 4.69
CA MET A 274 4.93 -9.22 4.95
C MET A 274 5.61 -9.50 6.29
N THR A 275 5.52 -10.73 6.80
CA THR A 275 6.23 -11.11 8.02
C THR A 275 7.74 -10.84 7.90
N ASP A 276 8.35 -10.26 8.93
CA ASP A 276 9.80 -10.00 9.02
C ASP A 276 10.38 -9.07 7.94
N VAL A 277 9.58 -8.11 7.46
CA VAL A 277 10.12 -6.99 6.68
C VAL A 277 11.10 -6.17 7.52
N LYS A 278 12.24 -5.83 6.92
CA LYS A 278 13.28 -5.00 7.54
C LYS A 278 12.85 -3.54 7.60
N THR A 279 12.86 -2.98 8.81
CA THR A 279 12.48 -1.61 9.13
C THR A 279 13.60 -0.90 9.83
N HIS A 280 13.55 0.43 9.85
CA HIS A 280 14.49 1.20 10.65
C HIS A 280 14.42 0.83 12.15
N MET A 281 13.37 0.15 12.61
CA MET A 281 13.22 -0.33 13.99
C MET A 281 13.94 -1.66 14.25
N ASN A 282 13.97 -2.56 13.26
CA ASN A 282 14.42 -3.95 13.43
C ASN A 282 15.64 -4.34 12.57
N ASP A 283 16.20 -3.39 11.82
CA ASP A 283 17.38 -3.57 10.97
C ASP A 283 18.60 -2.89 11.59
N PRO A 284 19.52 -3.62 12.25
CA PRO A 284 20.71 -3.04 12.87
C PRO A 284 21.66 -2.34 11.89
N GLU A 285 21.53 -2.62 10.59
CA GLU A 285 22.30 -1.96 9.53
C GLU A 285 21.71 -0.60 9.14
N SER A 286 20.52 -0.26 9.66
CA SER A 286 19.85 1.00 9.41
C SER A 286 20.60 2.19 10.05
N PRO A 287 20.82 3.30 9.33
CA PRO A 287 21.34 4.53 9.92
C PRO A 287 20.37 5.18 10.92
N MET A 288 19.10 4.75 10.92
CA MET A 288 18.05 5.20 11.85
C MET A 288 17.61 4.07 12.79
N TYR A 289 18.52 3.12 13.09
CA TYR A 289 18.20 1.94 13.89
C TYR A 289 17.52 2.31 15.22
N GLY A 290 16.31 1.80 15.43
CA GLY A 290 15.50 2.01 16.64
C GLY A 290 14.73 3.33 16.69
N ALA A 291 14.78 4.16 15.65
CA ALA A 291 14.17 5.50 15.64
C ALA A 291 12.91 5.63 14.77
N ASP A 292 12.66 4.67 13.87
CA ASP A 292 11.57 4.77 12.89
C ASP A 292 10.99 3.39 12.53
N PHE A 293 9.69 3.32 12.28
CA PHE A 293 8.97 2.07 12.05
C PHE A 293 8.88 1.65 10.57
N HIS A 294 9.27 2.50 9.64
CA HIS A 294 9.13 2.29 8.20
C HIS A 294 10.22 1.36 7.64
N PRO A 295 9.99 0.73 6.46
CA PRO A 295 10.96 -0.16 5.86
C PRO A 295 12.27 0.54 5.48
N THR A 296 13.39 -0.16 5.64
CA THR A 296 14.66 0.28 5.05
C THR A 296 14.66 0.00 3.54
N TYR A 297 15.71 0.41 2.82
CA TYR A 297 15.94 -0.07 1.45
C TYR A 297 15.92 -1.62 1.35
N ASN A 298 16.40 -2.33 2.37
CA ASN A 298 16.32 -3.79 2.43
C ASN A 298 14.86 -4.25 2.53
N GLY A 299 14.07 -3.60 3.40
CA GLY A 299 12.65 -3.86 3.56
C GLY A 299 11.84 -3.63 2.29
N HIS A 300 12.06 -2.51 1.60
CA HIS A 300 11.40 -2.23 0.32
C HIS A 300 11.73 -3.29 -0.75
N ARG A 301 12.99 -3.76 -0.81
CA ARG A 301 13.35 -4.88 -1.70
C ARG A 301 12.65 -6.18 -1.31
N GLN A 302 12.51 -6.48 -0.02
CA GLN A 302 11.76 -7.65 0.45
C GLN A 302 10.29 -7.57 0.03
N ILE A 303 9.63 -6.43 0.24
CA ILE A 303 8.24 -6.20 -0.16
C ILE A 303 8.11 -6.39 -1.68
N ALA A 304 8.96 -5.72 -2.48
CA ALA A 304 8.92 -5.81 -3.93
C ALA A 304 9.11 -7.26 -4.43
N ASN A 305 10.09 -7.98 -3.89
CA ASN A 305 10.37 -9.37 -4.29
C ASN A 305 9.20 -10.31 -3.98
N ARG A 306 8.55 -10.14 -2.83
CA ARG A 306 7.37 -10.94 -2.46
C ARG A 306 6.17 -10.63 -3.35
N VAL A 307 5.94 -9.36 -3.66
CA VAL A 307 4.89 -8.95 -4.61
C VAL A 307 5.18 -9.54 -5.98
N LEU A 308 6.40 -9.38 -6.50
CA LEU A 308 6.80 -9.90 -7.81
C LEU A 308 6.71 -11.44 -7.88
N GLY A 309 7.00 -12.14 -6.78
CA GLY A 309 6.86 -13.60 -6.69
C GLY A 309 5.40 -14.08 -6.73
N ALA A 310 4.43 -13.21 -6.46
CA ALA A 310 3.00 -13.49 -6.52
C ALA A 310 2.33 -13.11 -7.87
N LEU A 311 3.09 -12.50 -8.79
CA LEU A 311 2.63 -12.09 -10.13
C LEU A 311 2.93 -13.13 -11.20
#